data_AF-A0A542FR49-F1
#
_entry.id   AF-A0A542FR49-F1
#
_cell.length_a   1.000
_cell.length_b   1.000
_cell.length_c   1.000
_cell.angle_alpha   90.00
_cell.angle_beta   90.00
_cell.angle_gamma   90.00
#
_symmetry.space_group_name_H-M   'P 1'
#
loop_
_entity.id
_entity.type
_entity.pdbx_description
1 polymer ?
#
loop_
_entity_poly.entity_id
_entity_poly.type
_entity_poly.pdbx_seq_one_letter_code
_entity_poly.pdbx_strand_id
1 'polypeptide(L)'
;MHFHDDGAGRLVLRRDARELLEYVYRPTDAAVESPRPYALLRTPAGRDVTAYRPADHVWHKGLSLALPHVGSHNFWGGPTYTAGEGYVQLPNNGAQQHRSFDLGGATASERLDWTSQAGERVLTEHRTLIAHEVDAAAWALTWHSALRNETDAALAFGSPTSRGRPDAGYAGIFWRGPAAFTGAPILGPDGRVDDAARGRPSPWLAAQAADAGVVMIATDATAPWFARTAEYAGLGPAPFFFDETVVEPGETLALSTAILVADGDVAPYVADADLIARLRSAASAPVKETAR
;
A
#
# COMPACT_ATOMS: atom_id res chain seq x y z
N MET A 1 -15.71 0.83 15.03
CA MET A 1 -15.48 1.50 13.71
C MET A 1 -16.33 0.86 12.61
N HIS A 2 -16.74 1.60 11.58
CA HIS A 2 -17.59 1.08 10.51
C HIS A 2 -17.31 1.72 9.13
N PHE A 3 -17.29 0.92 8.06
CA PHE A 3 -17.20 1.39 6.67
C PHE A 3 -18.57 1.76 6.10
N HIS A 4 -18.68 2.94 5.51
CA HIS A 4 -19.90 3.42 4.86
C HIS A 4 -19.61 3.77 3.41
N ASP A 5 -20.41 3.28 2.46
CA ASP A 5 -20.35 3.73 1.07
C ASP A 5 -21.02 5.10 0.96
N ASP A 6 -20.29 6.10 0.43
CA ASP A 6 -20.82 7.44 0.20
C ASP A 6 -21.55 7.58 -1.14
N GLY A 7 -21.56 6.51 -1.95
CA GLY A 7 -22.24 6.45 -3.25
C GLY A 7 -21.51 7.20 -4.38
N ALA A 8 -20.40 7.89 -4.08
CA ALA A 8 -19.63 8.70 -5.03
C ALA A 8 -18.31 8.02 -5.43
N GLY A 9 -18.23 6.69 -5.33
CA GLY A 9 -17.01 5.96 -5.60
C GLY A 9 -16.03 5.95 -4.42
N ARG A 10 -16.52 6.21 -3.19
CA ARG A 10 -15.69 6.20 -1.98
C ARG A 10 -16.34 5.44 -0.82
N LEU A 11 -15.53 4.73 -0.05
CA LEU A 11 -15.92 4.23 1.26
C LEU A 11 -15.31 5.12 2.34
N VAL A 12 -16.03 5.34 3.42
CA VAL A 12 -15.56 6.11 4.55
C VAL A 12 -15.58 5.26 5.81
N LEU A 13 -14.44 5.14 6.47
CA LEU A 13 -14.34 4.52 7.78
C LEU A 13 -14.55 5.58 8.87
N ARG A 14 -15.52 5.32 9.75
CA ARG A 14 -15.76 6.19 10.91
C ARG A 14 -15.61 5.47 12.24
N ARG A 15 -15.16 6.24 13.24
CA ARG A 15 -15.31 5.94 14.66
C ARG A 15 -16.19 7.03 15.26
N ASP A 16 -17.40 6.65 15.66
CA ASP A 16 -18.46 7.61 16.00
C ASP A 16 -18.66 8.61 14.84
N ALA A 17 -18.56 9.91 15.10
CA ALA A 17 -18.64 10.96 14.09
C ALA A 17 -17.30 11.30 13.41
N ARG A 18 -16.18 10.68 13.82
CA ARG A 18 -14.84 11.00 13.31
C ARG A 18 -14.49 10.14 12.12
N GLU A 19 -13.95 10.78 11.10
CA GLU A 19 -13.50 10.13 9.88
C GLU A 19 -12.02 9.75 9.97
N LEU A 20 -11.73 8.46 9.86
CA LEU A 20 -10.38 7.91 10.01
C LEU A 20 -9.75 7.51 8.67
N LEU A 21 -10.57 7.11 7.72
CA LEU A 21 -10.11 6.69 6.39
C LEU A 21 -11.16 7.05 5.34
N GLU A 22 -10.69 7.54 4.20
CA GLU A 22 -11.46 7.63 2.97
C GLU A 22 -10.82 6.72 1.91
N TYR A 23 -11.57 5.76 1.41
CA TYR A 23 -11.13 4.78 0.40
C TYR A 23 -11.77 5.10 -0.94
N VAL A 24 -11.01 5.69 -1.85
CA VAL A 24 -11.51 6.00 -3.20
C VAL A 24 -11.36 4.75 -4.06
N TYR A 25 -12.47 4.11 -4.42
CA TYR A 25 -12.49 2.86 -5.19
C TYR A 25 -12.83 3.05 -6.67
N ARG A 26 -13.32 4.23 -7.07
CA ARG A 26 -13.49 4.63 -8.48
C ARG A 26 -12.76 5.95 -8.77
N PRO A 27 -11.42 5.93 -8.81
CA PRO A 27 -10.65 7.12 -9.14
C PRO A 27 -10.91 7.59 -10.58
N THR A 28 -10.84 8.90 -10.80
CA THR A 28 -10.98 9.54 -12.12
C THR A 28 -9.63 10.04 -12.65
N ASP A 29 -8.53 9.46 -12.18
CA ASP A 29 -7.17 9.84 -12.57
C ASP A 29 -6.92 9.56 -14.07
N ALA A 30 -5.95 10.27 -14.67
CA ALA A 30 -5.56 10.01 -16.05
C ALA A 30 -4.88 8.64 -16.20
N ALA A 31 -4.95 8.04 -17.40
CA ALA A 31 -4.34 6.73 -17.66
C ALA A 31 -2.84 6.67 -17.32
N VAL A 32 -2.09 7.75 -17.59
CA VAL A 32 -0.66 7.86 -17.26
C VAL A 32 -0.38 7.75 -15.76
N GLU A 33 -1.38 7.92 -14.90
CA GLU A 33 -1.25 7.80 -13.44
C GLU A 33 -1.63 6.40 -12.92
N SER A 34 -1.96 5.47 -13.82
CA SER A 34 -2.47 4.13 -13.52
C SER A 34 -3.60 4.16 -12.48
N PRO A 35 -4.82 4.56 -12.89
CA PRO A 35 -5.96 4.71 -11.97
C PRO A 35 -6.16 3.44 -11.14
N ARG A 36 -6.17 3.59 -9.82
CA ARG A 36 -6.31 2.49 -8.87
C ARG A 36 -6.95 2.93 -7.56
N PRO A 37 -7.62 2.04 -6.82
CA PRO A 37 -8.11 2.40 -5.50
C PRO A 37 -7.00 2.76 -4.52
N TYR A 38 -7.26 3.74 -3.67
CA TYR A 38 -6.32 4.23 -2.65
C TYR A 38 -7.06 4.66 -1.38
N ALA A 39 -6.37 4.58 -0.24
CA ALA A 39 -6.85 5.06 1.04
C ALA A 39 -6.14 6.37 1.42
N LEU A 40 -6.94 7.37 1.83
CA LEU A 40 -6.49 8.56 2.53
C LEU A 40 -6.73 8.35 4.02
N LEU A 41 -5.66 8.43 4.82
CA LEU A 41 -5.67 8.07 6.23
C LEU A 41 -5.62 9.33 7.10
N ARG A 42 -6.31 9.29 8.23
CA ARG A 42 -6.30 10.34 9.25
C ARG A 42 -6.03 9.78 10.63
N THR A 43 -5.35 10.55 11.47
CA THR A 43 -5.25 10.24 12.90
C THR A 43 -6.61 10.44 13.58
N PRO A 44 -6.82 9.92 14.80
CA PRO A 44 -8.05 10.18 15.56
C PRO A 44 -8.36 11.66 15.85
N ALA A 45 -7.33 12.50 15.95
CA ALA A 45 -7.47 13.95 16.03
C ALA A 45 -7.78 14.62 14.67
N GLY A 46 -7.87 13.87 13.57
CA GLY A 46 -8.25 14.37 12.25
C GLY A 46 -7.10 14.92 11.42
N ARG A 47 -5.85 14.55 11.72
CA ARG A 47 -4.68 14.98 10.93
C ARG A 47 -4.47 14.02 9.76
N ASP A 48 -4.32 14.57 8.56
CA ASP A 48 -4.00 13.76 7.39
C ASP A 48 -2.59 13.18 7.50
N VAL A 49 -2.45 11.87 7.27
CA VAL A 49 -1.16 11.17 7.27
C VAL A 49 -0.82 10.56 5.92
N THR A 50 -1.55 10.93 4.87
CA THR A 50 -1.30 10.52 3.49
C THR A 50 -1.34 11.71 2.56
N ALA A 51 -0.47 11.74 1.55
CA ALA A 51 -0.63 12.67 0.43
C ALA A 51 -1.31 12.02 -0.78
N TYR A 52 -2.01 12.84 -1.54
CA TYR A 52 -2.60 12.48 -2.81
C TYR A 52 -2.09 13.39 -3.92
N ARG A 53 -1.68 12.78 -5.04
CA ARG A 53 -1.25 13.45 -6.26
C ARG A 53 -0.26 14.62 -6.03
N PRO A 54 0.84 14.41 -5.27
CA PRO A 54 1.88 15.44 -5.11
C PRO A 54 2.40 15.97 -6.45
N ALA A 55 2.78 17.26 -6.49
CA ALA A 55 3.25 17.90 -7.72
C ALA A 55 4.53 17.25 -8.29
N ASP A 56 5.38 16.65 -7.44
CA ASP A 56 6.59 15.93 -7.84
C ASP A 56 6.27 14.57 -8.50
N HIS A 57 5.19 13.91 -8.08
CA HIS A 57 4.80 12.57 -8.52
C HIS A 57 3.28 12.43 -8.51
N VAL A 58 2.60 12.90 -9.56
CA VAL A 58 1.12 12.93 -9.62
C VAL A 58 0.49 11.54 -9.50
N TRP A 59 1.21 10.49 -9.92
CA TRP A 59 0.77 9.10 -9.79
C TRP A 59 0.90 8.52 -8.37
N HIS A 60 1.38 9.27 -7.37
CA HIS A 60 1.39 8.82 -5.98
C HIS A 60 0.04 9.05 -5.29
N LYS A 61 -0.50 7.99 -4.67
CA LYS A 61 -1.87 7.93 -4.17
C LYS A 61 -1.90 7.31 -2.77
N GLY A 62 -1.90 8.16 -1.74
CA GLY A 62 -2.06 7.81 -0.32
C GLY A 62 -1.43 6.48 0.08
N LEU A 63 -2.24 5.59 0.65
CA LEU A 63 -1.92 4.17 0.78
C LEU A 63 -2.59 3.39 -0.36
N SER A 64 -1.79 2.71 -1.19
CA SER A 64 -2.31 1.87 -2.30
C SER A 64 -1.41 0.69 -2.59
N LEU A 65 -1.96 -0.33 -3.26
CA LEU A 65 -1.15 -1.39 -3.86
C LEU A 65 -0.59 -0.89 -5.19
N ALA A 66 0.70 -0.57 -5.22
CA ALA A 66 1.36 0.08 -6.34
C ALA A 66 2.48 -0.84 -6.89
N LEU A 67 2.31 -1.29 -8.13
CA LEU A 67 3.20 -2.26 -8.78
C LEU A 67 3.71 -1.67 -10.09
N PRO A 68 5.00 -1.29 -10.18
CA PRO A 68 5.52 -0.60 -11.37
C PRO A 68 5.88 -1.58 -12.49
N HIS A 69 5.97 -2.88 -12.18
CA HIS A 69 6.35 -3.94 -13.10
C HIS A 69 5.59 -5.23 -12.79
N VAL A 70 4.66 -5.59 -13.68
CA VAL A 70 3.93 -6.86 -13.70
C VAL A 70 3.95 -7.36 -15.14
N GLY A 71 4.90 -8.24 -15.47
CA GLY A 71 5.23 -8.55 -16.86
C GLY A 71 5.62 -7.28 -17.61
N SER A 72 4.87 -6.91 -18.65
CA SER A 72 5.10 -5.66 -19.39
C SER A 72 4.36 -4.44 -18.83
N HIS A 73 3.48 -4.64 -17.83
CA HIS A 73 2.53 -3.63 -17.37
C HIS A 73 3.03 -2.82 -16.19
N ASN A 74 2.70 -1.52 -16.19
CA ASN A 74 2.90 -0.61 -15.07
C ASN A 74 1.54 -0.25 -14.45
N PHE A 75 1.32 -0.66 -13.20
CA PHE A 75 0.11 -0.36 -12.43
C PHE A 75 0.36 0.65 -11.30
N TRP A 76 1.56 1.23 -11.22
CA TRP A 76 1.89 2.31 -10.31
C TRP A 76 1.60 3.67 -10.96
N GLY A 77 1.85 3.78 -12.26
CA GLY A 77 1.73 5.02 -13.02
C GLY A 77 3.09 5.67 -13.29
N GLY A 78 3.05 6.77 -14.04
CA GLY A 78 4.22 7.47 -14.53
C GLY A 78 5.05 6.68 -15.54
N PRO A 79 6.26 7.17 -15.84
CA PRO A 79 7.21 6.50 -16.71
C PRO A 79 7.68 5.15 -16.15
N THR A 80 7.91 4.17 -17.04
CA THR A 80 8.53 2.89 -16.70
C THR A 80 10.05 3.02 -16.73
N TYR A 81 10.73 2.38 -15.77
CA TYR A 81 12.18 2.27 -15.83
C TYR A 81 12.59 1.20 -16.85
N THR A 82 13.41 1.60 -17.81
CA THR A 82 13.99 0.76 -18.85
C THR A 82 15.51 0.75 -18.68
N ALA A 83 16.11 -0.43 -18.51
CA ALA A 83 17.54 -0.57 -18.34
C ALA A 83 18.31 0.04 -19.52
N GLY A 84 19.31 0.89 -19.24
CA GLY A 84 20.08 1.60 -20.25
C GLY A 84 19.44 2.89 -20.79
N GLU A 85 18.12 3.08 -20.64
CA GLU A 85 17.39 4.26 -21.13
C GLU A 85 16.88 5.17 -19.99
N GLY A 86 16.77 4.64 -18.77
CA GLY A 86 16.21 5.37 -17.63
C GLY A 86 14.69 5.34 -17.62
N TYR A 87 14.05 6.44 -17.23
CA TYR A 87 12.59 6.52 -17.16
C TYR A 87 11.99 6.96 -18.49
N VAL A 88 11.21 6.07 -19.10
CA VAL A 88 10.56 6.29 -20.39
C VAL A 88 9.05 6.12 -20.25
N GLN A 89 8.29 7.04 -20.80
CA GLN A 89 6.84 6.90 -20.85
C GLN A 89 6.44 5.89 -21.93
N LEU A 90 6.15 4.66 -21.50
CA LEU A 90 5.69 3.59 -22.37
C LEU A 90 4.14 3.56 -22.40
N PRO A 91 3.53 2.95 -23.44
CA PRO A 91 2.08 2.75 -23.51
C PRO A 91 1.65 1.50 -22.70
N ASN A 92 2.07 1.41 -21.44
CA ASN A 92 1.84 0.25 -20.59
C ASN A 92 1.23 0.58 -19.22
N ASN A 93 0.69 1.79 -19.03
CA ASN A 93 0.02 2.15 -17.79
C ASN A 93 -1.36 1.47 -17.71
N GLY A 94 -1.43 0.40 -16.92
CA GLY A 94 -2.68 -0.31 -16.62
C GLY A 94 -3.47 0.37 -15.50
N ALA A 95 -4.63 -0.21 -15.18
CA ALA A 95 -5.55 0.28 -14.15
C ALA A 95 -6.05 -0.84 -13.23
N GLN A 96 -6.44 -0.49 -12.01
CA GLN A 96 -7.18 -1.37 -11.09
C GLN A 96 -8.64 -0.91 -11.07
N GLN A 97 -9.56 -1.80 -11.44
CA GLN A 97 -10.96 -1.48 -11.61
C GLN A 97 -11.80 -2.20 -10.56
N HIS A 98 -12.44 -1.42 -9.70
CA HIS A 98 -13.44 -1.93 -8.76
C HIS A 98 -14.57 -2.68 -9.47
N ARG A 99 -14.97 -3.84 -8.93
CA ARG A 99 -16.12 -4.63 -9.38
C ARG A 99 -17.25 -4.69 -8.35
N SER A 100 -16.94 -5.01 -7.11
CA SER A 100 -17.94 -5.14 -6.04
C SER A 100 -17.31 -5.09 -4.65
N PHE A 101 -18.11 -4.73 -3.65
CA PHE A 101 -17.78 -4.92 -2.23
C PHE A 101 -18.70 -5.94 -1.55
N ASP A 102 -18.13 -6.65 -0.58
CA ASP A 102 -18.85 -7.18 0.57
C ASP A 102 -18.42 -6.33 1.79
N LEU A 103 -19.36 -5.58 2.37
CA LEU A 103 -19.10 -4.73 3.54
C LEU A 103 -19.61 -5.39 4.81
N GLY A 104 -18.84 -5.31 5.90
CA GLY A 104 -19.21 -5.86 7.19
C GLY A 104 -18.55 -5.13 8.34
N GLY A 105 -19.26 -4.19 8.97
CA GLY A 105 -18.72 -3.49 10.13
C GLY A 105 -17.43 -2.73 9.80
N ALA A 106 -16.34 -3.15 10.44
CA ALA A 106 -15.00 -2.62 10.23
C ALA A 106 -14.24 -3.28 9.04
N THR A 107 -14.91 -4.13 8.26
CA THR A 107 -14.33 -4.87 7.12
C THR A 107 -14.94 -4.42 5.80
N ALA A 108 -14.07 -4.23 4.80
CA ALA A 108 -14.45 -4.08 3.40
C ALA A 108 -13.66 -5.10 2.56
N SER A 109 -14.37 -6.02 1.90
CA SER A 109 -13.80 -6.99 0.97
C SER A 109 -14.16 -6.59 -0.45
N GLU A 110 -13.16 -6.28 -1.26
CA GLU A 110 -13.26 -5.77 -2.61
C GLU A 110 -12.85 -6.83 -3.63
N ARG A 111 -13.57 -6.88 -4.75
CA ARG A 111 -13.14 -7.61 -5.95
C ARG A 111 -12.74 -6.59 -7.02
N LEU A 112 -11.56 -6.76 -7.60
CA LEU A 112 -11.03 -5.87 -8.64
C LEU A 112 -10.54 -6.67 -9.85
N ASP A 113 -10.61 -6.03 -11.02
CA ASP A 113 -9.86 -6.45 -12.20
C ASP A 113 -8.69 -5.51 -12.43
N TRP A 114 -7.54 -6.06 -12.79
CA TRP A 114 -6.38 -5.30 -13.23
C TRP A 114 -6.28 -5.40 -14.74
N THR A 115 -6.41 -4.27 -15.43
CA THR A 115 -6.44 -4.22 -16.89
C THR A 115 -5.20 -3.55 -17.44
N SER A 116 -4.62 -4.10 -18.50
CA SER A 116 -3.58 -3.46 -19.29
C SER A 116 -4.08 -2.12 -19.84
N GLN A 117 -3.17 -1.28 -20.35
CA GLN A 117 -3.55 -0.03 -21.01
C GLN A 117 -4.48 -0.27 -22.22
N ALA A 118 -4.35 -1.42 -22.88
CA ALA A 118 -5.20 -1.81 -24.00
C ALA A 118 -6.59 -2.34 -23.58
N GLY A 119 -6.84 -2.48 -22.28
CA GLY A 119 -8.12 -2.94 -21.72
C GLY A 119 -8.22 -4.46 -21.50
N GLU A 120 -7.15 -5.21 -21.76
CA GLU A 120 -7.11 -6.64 -21.51
C GLU A 120 -6.96 -6.93 -20.01
N ARG A 121 -7.66 -7.93 -19.49
CA ARG A 121 -7.53 -8.31 -18.08
C ARG A 121 -6.25 -9.12 -17.86
N VAL A 122 -5.42 -8.63 -16.95
CA VAL A 122 -4.12 -9.20 -16.58
C VAL A 122 -4.21 -9.98 -15.27
N LEU A 123 -4.84 -9.37 -14.25
CA LEU A 123 -5.04 -9.99 -12.94
C LEU A 123 -6.49 -9.83 -12.50
N THR A 124 -6.96 -10.73 -11.64
CA THR A 124 -8.05 -10.46 -10.70
C THR A 124 -7.48 -10.28 -9.31
N GLU A 125 -8.13 -9.47 -8.48
CA GLU A 125 -7.74 -9.28 -7.09
C GLU A 125 -8.93 -9.44 -6.16
N HIS A 126 -8.72 -10.19 -5.07
CA HIS A 126 -9.55 -10.12 -3.88
C HIS A 126 -8.78 -9.38 -2.78
N ARG A 127 -9.27 -8.19 -2.42
CA ARG A 127 -8.66 -7.31 -1.43
C ARG A 127 -9.53 -7.23 -0.20
N THR A 128 -8.95 -7.26 0.99
CA THR A 128 -9.67 -7.08 2.25
C THR A 128 -8.98 -6.05 3.11
N LEU A 129 -9.77 -5.08 3.56
CA LEU A 129 -9.39 -4.00 4.47
C LEU A 129 -10.13 -4.22 5.78
N ILE A 130 -9.43 -4.31 6.90
CA ILE A 130 -10.05 -4.47 8.23
C ILE A 130 -9.49 -3.40 9.16
N ALA A 131 -10.37 -2.59 9.73
CA ALA A 131 -10.01 -1.61 10.73
C ALA A 131 -10.06 -2.21 12.14
N HIS A 132 -9.07 -1.89 12.96
CA HIS A 132 -8.88 -2.40 14.32
C HIS A 132 -8.81 -1.25 15.31
N GLU A 133 -9.60 -1.33 16.37
CA GLU A 133 -9.52 -0.37 17.47
C GLU A 133 -8.24 -0.65 18.27
N VAL A 134 -7.50 0.42 18.58
CA VAL A 134 -6.31 0.37 19.44
C VAL A 134 -6.63 1.11 20.73
N ASP A 135 -6.78 2.43 20.67
CA ASP A 135 -7.24 3.25 21.80
C ASP A 135 -7.82 4.61 21.32
N ALA A 136 -7.89 5.60 22.21
CA ALA A 136 -8.41 6.92 21.87
C ALA A 136 -7.52 7.70 20.88
N ALA A 137 -6.20 7.49 20.91
CA ALA A 137 -5.18 8.22 20.16
C ALA A 137 -4.62 7.43 18.97
N ALA A 138 -4.92 6.14 18.84
CA ALA A 138 -4.53 5.33 17.68
C ALA A 138 -5.62 4.39 17.16
N TRP A 139 -5.47 4.00 15.90
CA TRP A 139 -6.23 2.93 15.26
C TRP A 139 -5.33 2.21 14.25
N ALA A 140 -5.76 1.05 13.77
CA ALA A 140 -5.00 0.30 12.77
C ALA A 140 -5.86 -0.22 11.61
N LEU A 141 -5.21 -0.49 10.49
CA LEU A 141 -5.78 -1.09 9.29
C LEU A 141 -4.93 -2.30 8.90
N THR A 142 -5.53 -3.46 8.71
CA THR A 142 -4.87 -4.58 8.03
C THR A 142 -5.31 -4.62 6.58
N TRP A 143 -4.34 -4.79 5.69
CA TRP A 143 -4.54 -4.92 4.25
C TRP A 143 -4.10 -6.31 3.82
N HIS A 144 -4.96 -7.01 3.08
CA HIS A 144 -4.63 -8.26 2.41
C HIS A 144 -5.11 -8.22 0.96
N SER A 145 -4.27 -8.64 0.02
CA SER A 145 -4.56 -8.75 -1.41
C SER A 145 -4.12 -10.10 -1.94
N ALA A 146 -5.02 -10.82 -2.59
CA ALA A 146 -4.73 -12.01 -3.38
C ALA A 146 -4.89 -11.67 -4.86
N LEU A 147 -3.79 -11.69 -5.63
CA LEU A 147 -3.75 -11.36 -7.05
C LEU A 147 -3.58 -12.65 -7.86
N ARG A 148 -4.57 -12.99 -8.69
CA ARG A 148 -4.52 -14.16 -9.56
C ARG A 148 -4.13 -13.77 -10.98
N ASN A 149 -3.19 -14.51 -11.58
CA ASN A 149 -2.80 -14.33 -12.98
C ASN A 149 -3.92 -14.86 -13.90
N GLU A 150 -4.51 -13.97 -14.71
CA GLU A 150 -5.57 -14.30 -15.67
C GLU A 150 -5.04 -14.45 -17.10
N THR A 151 -3.75 -14.25 -17.32
CA THR A 151 -3.13 -14.41 -18.64
C THR A 151 -2.76 -15.87 -18.90
N ASP A 152 -2.41 -16.18 -20.15
CA ASP A 152 -1.89 -17.48 -20.58
C ASP A 152 -0.36 -17.59 -20.48
N ALA A 153 0.31 -16.56 -19.96
CA ALA A 153 1.75 -16.48 -19.77
C ALA A 153 2.13 -16.19 -18.31
N ALA A 154 3.37 -16.53 -17.96
CA ALA A 154 3.92 -16.18 -16.66
C ALA A 154 4.10 -14.66 -16.52
N LEU A 155 3.78 -14.12 -15.35
CA LEU A 155 3.96 -12.70 -15.03
C LEU A 155 5.09 -12.52 -14.02
N ALA A 156 6.14 -11.78 -14.41
CA ALA A 156 7.21 -11.38 -13.51
C ALA A 156 6.82 -10.10 -12.76
N PHE A 157 6.68 -10.20 -11.44
CA PHE A 157 6.49 -9.06 -10.54
C PHE A 157 7.85 -8.53 -10.10
N GLY A 158 8.09 -7.24 -10.30
CA GLY A 158 9.39 -6.64 -10.07
C GLY A 158 9.34 -5.19 -9.61
N SER A 159 10.52 -4.61 -9.48
CA SER A 159 10.73 -3.19 -9.20
C SER A 159 11.82 -2.64 -10.12
N PRO A 160 12.00 -1.31 -10.20
CA PRO A 160 13.15 -0.76 -10.91
C PRO A 160 14.50 -1.33 -10.43
N THR A 161 14.66 -1.65 -9.14
CA THR A 161 15.88 -2.31 -8.64
C THR A 161 16.10 -3.69 -9.25
N SER A 162 15.07 -4.55 -9.29
CA SER A 162 15.19 -5.87 -9.93
C SER A 162 15.48 -5.78 -11.43
N ARG A 163 15.24 -4.61 -12.03
CA ARG A 163 15.55 -4.28 -13.44
C ARG A 163 16.86 -3.51 -13.64
N GLY A 164 17.66 -3.33 -12.59
CA GLY A 164 18.98 -2.72 -12.67
C GLY A 164 19.07 -1.24 -12.31
N ARG A 165 18.04 -0.63 -11.70
CA ARG A 165 18.10 0.71 -11.09
C ARG A 165 18.42 0.61 -9.60
N PRO A 166 19.66 0.87 -9.13
CA PRO A 166 19.97 0.77 -7.71
C PRO A 166 19.06 1.65 -6.84
N ASP A 167 18.73 1.14 -5.65
CA ASP A 167 18.00 1.85 -4.59
C ASP A 167 16.60 2.37 -4.97
N ALA A 168 15.96 1.74 -5.96
CA ALA A 168 14.63 2.06 -6.46
C ALA A 168 13.68 0.84 -6.39
N GLY A 169 13.79 0.06 -5.31
CA GLY A 169 13.09 -1.22 -5.17
C GLY A 169 11.63 -1.08 -4.73
N TYR A 170 10.97 0.01 -5.11
CA TYR A 170 9.58 0.26 -4.73
C TYR A 170 8.64 -0.65 -5.54
N ALA A 171 7.89 -1.52 -4.87
CA ALA A 171 6.80 -2.32 -5.43
C ALA A 171 6.05 -3.02 -4.29
N GLY A 172 4.75 -2.79 -4.15
CA GLY A 172 3.94 -3.41 -3.09
C GLY A 172 2.88 -2.49 -2.50
N ILE A 173 2.44 -2.79 -1.27
CA ILE A 173 1.52 -1.92 -0.52
C ILE A 173 2.33 -0.74 0.00
N PHE A 174 2.10 0.43 -0.59
CA PHE A 174 2.95 1.59 -0.44
C PHE A 174 2.19 2.75 0.19
N TRP A 175 2.78 3.35 1.22
CA TRP A 175 2.31 4.57 1.86
C TRP A 175 3.10 5.78 1.36
N ARG A 176 2.39 6.79 0.86
CA ARG A 176 2.92 8.13 0.57
C ARG A 176 2.44 9.11 1.65
N GLY A 177 3.37 9.63 2.44
CA GLY A 177 3.09 10.66 3.45
C GLY A 177 2.97 12.08 2.88
N PRO A 178 2.32 13.00 3.61
CA PRO A 178 2.28 14.43 3.28
C PRO A 178 3.61 15.12 3.56
N ALA A 179 3.74 16.36 3.08
CA ALA A 179 4.97 17.14 3.20
C ALA A 179 5.48 17.29 4.66
N ALA A 180 4.57 17.24 5.65
CA ALA A 180 4.91 17.26 7.06
C ALA A 180 5.77 16.07 7.52
N PHE A 181 5.79 14.96 6.75
CA PHE A 181 6.64 13.79 7.00
C PHE A 181 7.93 13.81 6.18
N THR A 182 8.12 14.73 5.23
CA THR A 182 9.38 14.83 4.47
C THR A 182 10.49 15.31 5.39
N GLY A 183 11.60 14.56 5.45
CA GLY A 183 12.72 14.78 6.36
C GLY A 183 12.46 14.33 7.80
N ALA A 184 11.26 13.80 8.09
CA ALA A 184 10.91 13.25 9.38
C ALA A 184 11.63 11.92 9.64
N PRO A 185 11.97 11.58 10.89
CA PRO A 185 12.68 10.35 11.18
C PRO A 185 11.85 9.11 10.80
N ILE A 186 12.54 8.11 10.24
CA ILE A 186 12.00 6.74 10.15
C ILE A 186 12.62 5.93 11.29
N LEU A 187 11.77 5.27 12.08
CA LEU A 187 12.15 4.43 13.20
C LEU A 187 11.98 2.95 12.82
N GLY A 188 12.88 2.12 13.29
CA GLY A 188 12.76 0.67 13.34
C GLY A 188 12.91 0.16 14.78
N PRO A 189 12.95 -1.17 14.97
CA PRO A 189 13.02 -1.79 16.30
C PRO A 189 14.15 -1.29 17.20
N ASP A 190 15.31 -1.00 16.60
CA ASP A 190 16.52 -0.58 17.31
C ASP A 190 16.72 0.94 17.31
N GLY A 191 15.70 1.71 16.91
CA GLY A 191 15.73 3.17 16.88
C GLY A 191 15.70 3.76 15.47
N ARG A 192 16.28 4.96 15.31
CA ARG A 192 16.21 5.72 14.05
C ARG A 192 17.05 5.08 12.95
N VAL A 193 16.44 4.89 11.77
CA VAL A 193 17.04 4.22 10.60
C VAL A 193 16.96 5.05 9.31
N ASP A 194 15.98 5.94 9.18
CA ASP A 194 15.79 6.81 7.99
C ASP A 194 15.89 6.03 6.65
N ASP A 195 16.47 6.65 5.62
CA ASP A 195 16.64 6.06 4.28
C ASP A 195 17.57 4.84 4.27
N ALA A 196 18.35 4.61 5.33
CA ALA A 196 19.26 3.46 5.43
C ALA A 196 18.52 2.12 5.62
N ALA A 197 17.22 2.17 5.96
CA ALA A 197 16.36 0.99 6.01
C ALA A 197 16.01 0.42 4.63
N ARG A 198 16.20 1.21 3.56
CA ARG A 198 15.91 0.79 2.19
C ARG A 198 16.69 -0.47 1.81
N GLY A 199 15.97 -1.46 1.29
CA GLY A 199 16.51 -2.77 0.91
C GLY A 199 16.84 -3.68 2.09
N ARG A 200 16.58 -3.28 3.33
CA ARG A 200 16.82 -4.10 4.53
C ARG A 200 15.52 -4.69 5.05
N PRO A 201 15.55 -5.90 5.63
CA PRO A 201 14.39 -6.47 6.31
C PRO A 201 14.14 -5.75 7.64
N SER A 202 12.86 -5.66 8.02
CA SER A 202 12.45 -5.17 9.34
C SER A 202 11.05 -5.72 9.68
N PRO A 203 10.75 -6.05 10.95
CA PRO A 203 9.40 -6.43 11.36
C PRO A 203 8.37 -5.30 11.25
N TRP A 204 8.81 -4.05 11.37
CA TRP A 204 8.01 -2.84 11.21
C TRP A 204 8.93 -1.64 10.95
N LEU A 205 8.41 -0.60 10.33
CA LEU A 205 9.03 0.72 10.25
C LEU A 205 7.97 1.78 10.55
N ALA A 206 8.37 2.88 11.19
CA ALA A 206 7.47 3.98 11.51
C ALA A 206 7.98 5.32 10.97
N ALA A 207 7.10 6.10 10.35
CA ALA A 207 7.35 7.49 10.01
C ALA A 207 6.72 8.39 11.08
N GLN A 208 7.51 9.31 11.65
CA GLN A 208 7.11 10.12 12.81
C GLN A 208 7.18 11.62 12.51
N ALA A 209 6.03 12.27 12.35
CA ALA A 209 5.92 13.73 12.33
C ALA A 209 5.68 14.29 13.74
N ALA A 210 5.62 15.62 13.90
CA ALA A 210 5.47 16.26 15.21
C ALA A 210 4.16 15.89 15.93
N ASP A 211 3.06 15.75 15.19
CA ASP A 211 1.71 15.59 15.72
C ASP A 211 0.96 14.38 15.15
N ALA A 212 1.66 13.51 14.41
CA ALA A 212 1.12 12.29 13.83
C ALA A 212 2.22 11.26 13.59
N GLY A 213 1.83 9.98 13.63
CA GLY A 213 2.72 8.87 13.33
C GLY A 213 2.02 7.75 12.56
N VAL A 214 2.79 7.11 11.69
CA VAL A 214 2.35 5.95 10.90
C VAL A 214 3.35 4.83 11.07
N VAL A 215 2.90 3.66 11.53
CA VAL A 215 3.71 2.43 11.61
C VAL A 215 3.22 1.47 10.56
N MET A 216 4.09 1.01 9.68
CA MET A 216 3.82 -0.13 8.81
C MET A 216 4.47 -1.38 9.40
N ILE A 217 3.71 -2.48 9.42
CA ILE A 217 4.11 -3.75 10.01
C ILE A 217 4.13 -4.79 8.90
N ALA A 218 5.29 -5.40 8.68
CA ALA A 218 5.42 -6.47 7.70
C ALA A 218 4.78 -7.76 8.24
N THR A 219 4.06 -8.48 7.37
CA THR A 219 3.58 -9.83 7.63
C THR A 219 4.69 -10.86 7.44
N ASP A 220 5.55 -10.64 6.45
CA ASP A 220 6.83 -11.31 6.29
C ASP A 220 7.97 -10.38 6.75
N ALA A 221 8.54 -10.66 7.92
CA ALA A 221 9.62 -9.86 8.48
C ALA A 221 10.96 -9.99 7.71
N THR A 222 11.06 -10.93 6.77
CA THR A 222 12.22 -11.09 5.88
C THR A 222 12.14 -10.24 4.62
N ALA A 223 10.95 -9.73 4.29
CA ALA A 223 10.76 -8.87 3.14
C ALA A 223 11.59 -7.58 3.28
N PRO A 224 12.35 -7.19 2.25
CA PRO A 224 13.05 -5.91 2.25
C PRO A 224 12.05 -4.75 2.22
N TRP A 225 12.49 -3.59 2.67
CA TRP A 225 11.65 -2.39 2.73
C TRP A 225 12.01 -1.38 1.64
N PHE A 226 11.01 -0.70 1.12
CA PHE A 226 11.22 0.63 0.57
C PHE A 226 11.02 1.65 1.68
N ALA A 227 12.01 2.51 1.88
CA ALA A 227 11.98 3.61 2.84
C ALA A 227 12.62 4.84 2.19
N ARG A 228 11.93 5.97 2.34
CA ARG A 228 12.39 7.28 1.89
C ARG A 228 11.78 8.35 2.78
N THR A 229 12.61 9.30 3.22
CA THR A 229 12.17 10.50 3.94
C THR A 229 12.79 11.76 3.36
N ALA A 230 14.02 11.70 2.83
CA ALA A 230 14.75 12.90 2.40
C ALA A 230 14.08 13.65 1.24
N GLU A 231 13.75 12.97 0.13
CA GLU A 231 13.08 13.61 -1.00
C GLU A 231 11.56 13.69 -0.80
N TYR A 232 10.99 12.67 -0.17
CA TYR A 232 9.59 12.59 0.22
C TYR A 232 9.38 11.46 1.22
N ALA A 233 8.30 11.52 1.99
CA ALA A 233 7.88 10.43 2.87
C ALA A 233 7.25 9.28 2.08
N GLY A 234 7.95 8.16 1.97
CA GLY A 234 7.49 6.93 1.31
C GLY A 234 7.93 5.71 2.08
N LEU A 235 6.99 4.81 2.38
CA LEU A 235 7.27 3.64 3.21
C LEU A 235 6.42 2.45 2.74
N GLY A 236 6.99 1.24 2.78
CA GLY A 236 6.23 0.02 2.62
C GLY A 236 7.12 -1.22 2.49
N PRO A 237 6.62 -2.41 2.87
CA PRO A 237 7.24 -3.66 2.49
C PRO A 237 7.37 -3.74 0.96
N ALA A 238 8.53 -4.19 0.50
CA ALA A 238 8.92 -4.22 -0.90
C ALA A 238 9.37 -5.63 -1.30
N PRO A 239 8.47 -6.63 -1.37
CA PRO A 239 8.85 -8.02 -1.61
C PRO A 239 9.59 -8.25 -2.94
N PHE A 240 9.44 -7.34 -3.91
CA PHE A 240 10.09 -7.40 -5.22
C PHE A 240 11.30 -6.46 -5.33
N PHE A 241 11.94 -6.14 -4.20
CA PHE A 241 13.05 -5.17 -4.17
C PHE A 241 14.24 -5.65 -5.00
N PHE A 242 14.75 -6.85 -4.74
CA PHE A 242 15.97 -7.36 -5.41
C PHE A 242 15.63 -8.30 -6.57
N ASP A 243 14.71 -9.23 -6.32
CA ASP A 243 14.41 -10.32 -7.24
C ASP A 243 12.99 -10.19 -7.80
N GLU A 244 12.82 -10.64 -9.04
CA GLU A 244 11.50 -10.79 -9.64
C GLU A 244 10.81 -12.04 -9.09
N THR A 245 9.51 -11.94 -8.80
CA THR A 245 8.66 -13.09 -8.45
C THR A 245 7.81 -13.46 -9.65
N VAL A 246 7.95 -14.69 -10.13
CA VAL A 246 7.15 -15.20 -11.25
C VAL A 246 5.86 -15.80 -10.72
N VAL A 247 4.73 -15.44 -11.34
CA VAL A 247 3.41 -16.01 -11.08
C VAL A 247 2.91 -16.66 -12.36
N GLU A 248 2.75 -17.99 -12.35
CA GLU A 248 2.32 -18.74 -13.52
C GLU A 248 0.82 -18.52 -13.84
N PRO A 249 0.35 -18.85 -15.06
CA PRO A 249 -1.06 -18.78 -15.41
C PRO A 249 -1.98 -19.46 -14.38
N GLY A 250 -2.94 -18.71 -13.85
CA GLY A 250 -3.89 -19.18 -12.85
C GLY A 250 -3.36 -19.26 -11.42
N GLU A 251 -2.07 -19.04 -11.17
CA GLU A 251 -1.53 -18.94 -9.82
C GLU A 251 -1.91 -17.62 -9.14
N THR A 252 -1.79 -17.61 -7.80
CA THR A 252 -2.16 -16.47 -6.97
C THR A 252 -0.99 -16.03 -6.10
N LEU A 253 -0.70 -14.74 -6.15
CA LEU A 253 0.26 -14.05 -5.29
C LEU A 253 -0.50 -13.33 -4.16
N ALA A 254 -0.08 -13.57 -2.91
CA ALA A 254 -0.65 -12.89 -1.74
C ALA A 254 0.29 -11.79 -1.22
N LEU A 255 -0.26 -10.62 -0.93
CA LEU A 255 0.44 -9.48 -0.34
C LEU A 255 -0.35 -8.94 0.85
N SER A 256 0.32 -8.63 1.95
CA SER A 256 -0.34 -8.14 3.15
C SER A 256 0.56 -7.25 4.01
N THR A 257 -0.04 -6.37 4.79
CA THR A 257 0.62 -5.54 5.79
C THR A 257 -0.41 -5.02 6.80
N ALA A 258 0.05 -4.61 7.98
CA ALA A 258 -0.76 -3.82 8.90
C ALA A 258 -0.21 -2.39 8.98
N ILE A 259 -1.09 -1.43 9.15
CA ILE A 259 -0.78 -0.01 9.28
C ILE A 259 -1.39 0.47 10.59
N LEU A 260 -0.61 1.04 11.49
CA LEU A 260 -1.10 1.74 12.68
C LEU A 260 -0.94 3.23 12.46
N VAL A 261 -1.97 4.00 12.80
CA VAL A 261 -2.00 5.46 12.70
C VAL A 261 -2.28 6.03 14.08
N ALA A 262 -1.42 6.93 14.54
CA ALA A 262 -1.49 7.52 15.88
C ALA A 262 -1.46 9.05 15.84
N ASP A 263 -2.11 9.64 16.84
CA ASP A 263 -1.89 11.03 17.24
C ASP A 263 -0.50 11.15 17.89
N GLY A 264 0.41 11.90 17.26
CA GLY A 264 1.74 12.15 17.80
C GLY A 264 2.64 10.91 17.83
N ASP A 265 3.26 10.67 19.00
CA ASP A 265 4.35 9.71 19.20
C ASP A 265 3.89 8.24 19.08
N VAL A 266 4.58 7.47 18.26
CA VAL A 266 4.31 6.04 18.05
C VAL A 266 5.01 5.13 19.05
N ALA A 267 5.98 5.64 19.84
CA ALA A 267 6.82 4.84 20.72
C ALA A 267 6.03 3.90 21.67
N PRO A 268 4.92 4.32 22.31
CA PRO A 268 4.15 3.42 23.18
C PRO A 268 3.57 2.21 22.44
N TYR A 269 3.16 2.38 21.18
CA TYR A 269 2.53 1.32 20.40
C TYR A 269 3.55 0.33 19.82
N VAL A 270 4.72 0.81 19.39
CA VAL A 270 5.77 -0.07 18.86
C VAL A 270 6.54 -0.80 19.95
N ALA A 271 6.52 -0.29 21.19
CA ALA A 271 7.04 -0.98 22.37
C ALA A 271 6.12 -2.12 22.86
N ASP A 272 4.84 -2.09 22.51
CA ASP A 272 3.87 -3.15 22.80
C ASP A 272 4.01 -4.29 21.77
N ALA A 273 4.84 -5.28 22.10
CA ALA A 273 5.09 -6.44 21.25
C ALA A 273 3.83 -7.26 20.96
N ASP A 274 2.88 -7.31 21.91
CA ASP A 274 1.64 -8.07 21.76
C ASP A 274 0.69 -7.37 20.78
N LEU A 275 0.61 -6.04 20.80
CA LEU A 275 -0.10 -5.25 19.80
C LEU A 275 0.46 -5.49 18.40
N ILE A 276 1.79 -5.40 18.23
CA ILE A 276 2.45 -5.63 16.94
C ILE A 276 2.19 -7.06 16.45
N ALA A 277 2.35 -8.07 17.31
CA ALA A 277 2.11 -9.47 16.97
C ALA A 277 0.65 -9.73 16.57
N ARG A 278 -0.31 -9.15 17.30
CA ARG A 278 -1.74 -9.26 17.01
C ARG A 278 -2.10 -8.63 15.66
N LEU A 279 -1.62 -7.42 15.37
CA LEU A 279 -1.87 -6.75 14.09
C LEU A 279 -1.23 -7.50 12.91
N ARG A 280 -0.01 -8.02 13.10
CA ARG A 280 0.64 -8.88 12.10
C ARG A 280 -0.20 -10.13 11.83
N SER A 281 -0.60 -10.84 12.88
CA SER A 281 -1.40 -12.06 12.76
C SER A 281 -2.74 -11.80 12.07
N ALA A 282 -3.40 -10.69 12.40
CA ALA A 282 -4.65 -10.29 11.75
C ALA A 282 -4.47 -10.00 10.24
N ALA A 283 -3.34 -9.40 9.83
CA ALA A 283 -3.03 -9.16 8.41
C ALA A 283 -2.65 -10.42 7.64
N SER A 284 -2.08 -11.43 8.32
CA SER A 284 -1.70 -12.72 7.71
C SER A 284 -2.84 -13.75 7.67
N ALA A 285 -3.95 -13.51 8.37
CA ALA A 285 -5.04 -14.47 8.44
C ALA A 285 -5.70 -14.63 7.06
N PRO A 286 -5.88 -15.87 6.56
CA PRO A 286 -6.58 -16.09 5.31
C PRO A 286 -8.01 -15.54 5.43
N VAL A 287 -8.40 -14.71 4.47
CA VAL A 287 -9.75 -14.18 4.39
C VAL A 287 -10.68 -15.38 4.17
N LYS A 288 -11.58 -15.64 5.12
CA LYS A 288 -12.61 -16.68 4.95
C LYS A 288 -13.42 -16.30 3.72
N GLU A 289 -13.32 -17.07 2.64
CA GLU A 289 -14.28 -16.96 1.54
C GLU A 289 -15.65 -17.29 2.11
N THR A 290 -16.50 -16.28 2.21
CA THR A 290 -17.93 -16.52 2.31
C THR A 290 -18.36 -17.03 0.94
N ALA A 291 -18.58 -18.35 0.87
CA ALA A 291 -19.19 -18.99 -0.30
C ALA A 291 -20.47 -18.21 -0.66
N ARG A 292 -20.51 -17.71 -1.90
CA ARG A 292 -21.70 -17.08 -2.49
C ARG A 292 -22.80 -18.11 -2.69
#